data_AF-A0A8C0XBN6-F1
#
_entry.id   AF-A0A8C0XBN6-F1
#
_cell.length_a   1.000
_cell.length_b   1.000
_cell.length_c   1.000
_cell.angle_alpha   90.00
_cell.angle_beta   90.00
_cell.angle_gamma   90.00
#
_symmetry.space_group_name_H-M   'P 1'
#
loop_
_entity.id
_entity.type
_entity.pdbx_description
1 polymer ?
#
loop_
_entity_poly.entity_id
_entity_poly.type
_entity_poly.pdbx_seq_one_letter_code
_entity_poly.pdbx_strand_id
1 'polypeptide(L)'
;SSNASSSILSLGYSLLTASTSDCLCSQIYCQGELLHQVQMAKLYQDDKQFVDMSLATAPDQVLQRFRELMEVHNRSVPRQQLQEFVQQHFQDVGLELEPWTPGDWKESPKFLQKISDAKLRVWAEELNQIWKKLGKKGLLLGHGGSASL
;
A
#
# COMPACT_ATOMS: atom_id res chain seq x y z
N SER A 1 -62.83 30.86 3.73
CA SER A 1 -62.64 30.03 4.94
C SER A 1 -61.86 28.79 4.55
N SER A 2 -60.99 28.37 5.46
CA SER A 2 -59.93 27.35 5.43
C SER A 2 -60.11 26.11 4.54
N ASN A 3 -58.98 25.54 4.10
CA ASN A 3 -58.71 24.10 4.24
C ASN A 3 -57.20 23.83 4.30
N ALA A 4 -56.82 22.98 5.25
CA ALA A 4 -55.46 22.55 5.60
C ALA A 4 -55.11 21.21 4.94
N SER A 5 -53.82 20.98 4.63
CA SER A 5 -53.07 19.75 4.99
C SER A 5 -51.70 19.68 4.32
N SER A 6 -50.68 19.80 5.17
CA SER A 6 -49.35 19.17 5.21
C SER A 6 -48.67 18.58 3.97
N SER A 7 -47.43 19.08 3.75
CA SER A 7 -46.15 18.36 3.57
C SER A 7 -46.04 17.31 2.44
N ILE A 8 -44.98 17.30 1.62
CA ILE A 8 -43.67 16.77 2.00
C ILE A 8 -42.56 17.46 1.16
N LEU A 9 -41.53 17.89 1.88
CA LEU A 9 -40.25 18.37 1.38
C LEU A 9 -39.57 17.27 0.54
N SER A 10 -39.39 17.50 -0.77
CA SER A 10 -38.53 16.67 -1.62
C SER A 10 -37.57 17.52 -2.45
N LEU A 11 -37.00 18.55 -1.83
CA LEU A 11 -35.93 19.33 -2.43
C LEU A 11 -34.79 19.41 -1.43
N GLY A 12 -33.68 18.75 -1.76
CA GLY A 12 -32.41 18.93 -1.07
C GLY A 12 -31.88 17.68 -0.40
N TYR A 13 -31.45 16.70 -1.20
CA TYR A 13 -30.12 16.15 -0.95
C TYR A 13 -29.33 16.34 -2.22
N SER A 14 -28.60 17.45 -2.22
CA SER A 14 -27.61 17.86 -3.19
C SER A 14 -26.75 16.67 -3.63
N LEU A 15 -26.40 16.65 -4.92
CA LEU A 15 -25.21 15.97 -5.39
C LEU A 15 -24.04 16.31 -4.45
N LEU A 16 -23.72 15.38 -3.57
CA LEU A 16 -22.40 15.26 -2.96
C LEU A 16 -21.74 14.08 -3.67
N THR A 17 -21.49 14.22 -4.98
CA THR A 17 -20.24 13.68 -5.50
C THR A 17 -19.15 14.59 -4.96
N ALA A 18 -18.89 14.46 -3.65
CA ALA A 18 -17.69 15.00 -3.08
C ALA A 18 -16.57 14.44 -3.95
N SER A 19 -15.77 15.32 -4.54
CA SER A 19 -14.43 14.95 -4.97
C SER A 19 -13.68 14.60 -3.69
N THR A 20 -13.93 13.40 -3.15
CA THR A 20 -12.98 12.80 -2.24
C THR A 20 -11.77 12.57 -3.13
N SER A 21 -10.73 13.36 -2.89
CA SER A 21 -9.37 12.93 -3.15
C SER A 21 -9.11 11.71 -2.25
N ASP A 22 -9.89 10.64 -2.48
CA ASP A 22 -9.65 9.34 -1.90
C ASP A 22 -8.36 8.90 -2.53
N CYS A 23 -7.33 8.75 -1.70
CA CYS A 23 -6.05 8.24 -2.12
C CYS A 23 -6.31 6.99 -2.97
N LEU A 24 -5.91 7.02 -4.25
CA LEU A 24 -6.12 5.90 -5.16
C LEU A 24 -5.49 4.61 -4.61
N CYS A 25 -4.42 4.75 -3.82
CA CYS A 25 -3.81 3.64 -3.09
C CYS A 25 -4.75 3.05 -2.02
N SER A 26 -5.59 3.85 -1.35
CA SER A 26 -6.61 3.33 -0.43
C SER A 26 -7.66 2.48 -1.16
N GLN A 27 -8.04 2.86 -2.38
CA GLN A 27 -8.93 2.05 -3.21
C GLN A 27 -8.26 0.74 -3.66
N ILE A 28 -6.95 0.71 -3.84
CA ILE A 28 -6.22 -0.49 -4.26
C ILE A 28 -5.90 -1.42 -3.09
N TYR A 29 -5.50 -0.87 -1.93
CA TYR A 29 -4.90 -1.64 -0.83
C TYR A 29 -5.68 -1.65 0.48
N CYS A 30 -6.71 -0.79 0.65
CA CYS A 30 -7.45 -0.70 1.91
C CYS A 30 -8.91 -1.13 1.78
N GLN A 31 -9.67 -0.55 0.84
CA GLN A 31 -11.14 -0.61 0.88
C GLN A 31 -11.86 -0.82 -0.46
N GLY A 32 -11.15 -0.94 -1.59
CA GLY A 32 -11.79 -1.07 -2.90
C GLY A 32 -12.01 -2.49 -3.39
N GLU A 33 -12.79 -2.58 -4.48
CA GLU A 33 -13.21 -3.83 -5.10
C GLU A 33 -12.03 -4.69 -5.61
N LEU A 34 -10.94 -4.05 -6.04
CA LEU A 34 -9.74 -4.77 -6.50
C LEU A 34 -9.14 -5.62 -5.39
N LEU A 35 -8.92 -5.03 -4.20
CA LEU A 35 -8.47 -5.77 -3.03
C LEU A 35 -9.44 -6.90 -2.70
N HIS A 36 -10.73 -6.60 -2.69
CA HIS A 36 -11.77 -7.58 -2.35
C HIS A 36 -11.71 -8.81 -3.28
N GLN A 37 -11.73 -8.59 -4.59
CA GLN A 37 -11.67 -9.67 -5.58
C GLN A 37 -10.38 -10.49 -5.47
N VAL A 38 -9.22 -9.85 -5.27
CA VAL A 38 -7.94 -10.56 -5.11
C VAL A 38 -7.94 -11.43 -3.86
N GLN A 39 -8.42 -10.90 -2.74
CA GLN A 39 -8.48 -11.62 -1.46
C GLN A 39 -9.47 -12.79 -1.50
N MET A 40 -10.66 -12.59 -2.09
CA MET A 40 -11.68 -13.63 -2.21
C MET A 40 -11.28 -14.71 -3.22
N ALA A 41 -10.56 -14.34 -4.27
CA ALA A 41 -10.00 -15.30 -5.21
C ALA A 41 -8.87 -16.15 -4.61
N LYS A 42 -8.34 -15.81 -3.42
CA LYS A 42 -7.26 -16.51 -2.72
C LYS A 42 -6.06 -16.81 -3.63
N LEU A 43 -5.63 -15.77 -4.39
CA LEU A 43 -4.54 -15.88 -5.35
C LEU A 43 -3.23 -16.31 -4.71
N TYR A 44 -2.99 -15.87 -3.48
CA TYR A 44 -1.79 -16.11 -2.70
C TYR A 44 -2.12 -16.88 -1.42
N GLN A 45 -1.13 -17.61 -0.90
CA GLN A 45 -1.27 -18.34 0.37
C GLN A 45 -1.28 -17.37 1.57
N ASP A 46 -0.51 -16.28 1.47
CA ASP A 46 -0.46 -15.22 2.47
C ASP A 46 -1.36 -14.05 2.05
N ASP A 47 -2.33 -13.72 2.89
CA ASP A 47 -3.28 -12.63 2.65
C ASP A 47 -2.58 -11.25 2.60
N LYS A 48 -1.36 -11.14 3.11
CA LYS A 48 -0.57 -9.91 3.03
C LYS A 48 0.21 -9.76 1.71
N GLN A 49 0.33 -10.84 0.92
CA GLN A 49 1.23 -10.84 -0.23
C GLN A 49 0.83 -9.77 -1.27
N PHE A 50 -0.46 -9.61 -1.56
CA PHE A 50 -0.93 -8.61 -2.51
C PHE A 50 -0.75 -7.18 -1.99
N VAL A 51 -1.00 -6.92 -0.70
CA VAL A 51 -0.86 -5.57 -0.13
C VAL A 51 0.59 -5.14 0.01
N ASP A 52 1.53 -6.10 0.05
CA ASP A 52 2.97 -5.88 0.02
C ASP A 52 3.52 -5.69 -1.42
N MET A 53 2.69 -5.82 -2.48
CA MET A 53 3.13 -5.58 -3.86
C MET A 53 3.10 -4.11 -4.20
N SER A 54 4.16 -3.59 -4.81
CA SER A 54 4.21 -2.23 -5.33
C SER A 54 3.58 -2.14 -6.73
N LEU A 55 3.11 -0.95 -7.10
CA LEU A 55 2.51 -0.72 -8.42
C LEU A 55 3.57 -0.63 -9.51
N ALA A 56 3.39 -1.37 -10.60
CA ALA A 56 4.16 -1.22 -11.84
C ALA A 56 3.52 -0.16 -12.78
N THR A 57 2.24 0.14 -12.58
CA THR A 57 1.45 1.08 -13.39
C THR A 57 0.85 2.18 -12.50
N ALA A 58 0.57 3.37 -13.03
CA ALA A 58 -0.03 4.45 -12.26
C ALA A 58 -1.38 4.03 -11.61
N PRO A 59 -1.68 4.42 -10.35
CA PRO A 59 -2.85 3.94 -9.61
C PRO A 59 -4.19 4.15 -10.32
N ASP A 60 -4.36 5.31 -10.98
CA ASP A 60 -5.55 5.68 -11.74
C ASP A 60 -5.77 4.75 -12.94
N GLN A 61 -4.68 4.41 -13.64
CA GLN A 61 -4.71 3.47 -14.76
C GLN A 61 -5.04 2.06 -14.28
N VAL A 62 -4.47 1.60 -13.16
CA VAL A 62 -4.81 0.27 -12.59
C VAL A 62 -6.30 0.18 -12.27
N LEU A 63 -6.86 1.18 -11.59
CA LEU A 63 -8.29 1.21 -11.26
C LEU A 63 -9.17 1.30 -12.51
N GLN A 64 -8.74 2.03 -13.55
CA GLN A 64 -9.44 2.11 -14.83
C GLN A 64 -9.44 0.76 -15.57
N ARG A 65 -8.27 0.12 -15.72
CA ARG A 65 -8.12 -1.19 -16.36
C ARG A 65 -8.87 -2.28 -15.61
N PHE A 66 -8.86 -2.24 -14.28
CA PHE A 66 -9.63 -3.18 -13.48
C PHE A 66 -11.14 -3.03 -13.71
N ARG A 67 -11.65 -1.80 -13.81
CA ARG A 67 -13.06 -1.56 -14.16
C ARG A 67 -13.39 -2.14 -15.53
N GLU A 68 -12.55 -1.94 -16.54
CA GLU A 68 -12.72 -2.54 -17.86
C GLU A 68 -12.78 -4.07 -17.80
N LEU A 69 -11.88 -4.71 -17.04
CA LEU A 69 -11.86 -6.16 -16.85
C LEU A 69 -13.16 -6.67 -16.20
N MET A 70 -13.67 -5.95 -15.19
CA MET A 70 -14.93 -6.29 -14.54
C MET A 70 -16.12 -6.20 -15.50
N GLU A 71 -16.19 -5.19 -16.36
CA GLU A 71 -17.27 -5.04 -17.34
C GLU A 71 -17.26 -6.17 -18.38
N VAL A 72 -16.07 -6.57 -18.87
CA VAL A 72 -15.92 -7.68 -19.82
C VAL A 72 -16.43 -9.00 -19.24
N HIS A 73 -16.27 -9.19 -17.93
CA HIS A 73 -16.64 -10.43 -17.23
C HIS A 73 -17.94 -10.31 -16.41
N ASN A 74 -18.82 -9.35 -16.71
CA ASN A 74 -20.09 -9.17 -15.99
C ASN A 74 -19.92 -9.13 -14.45
N ARG A 75 -18.88 -8.43 -13.98
CA ARG A 75 -18.48 -8.29 -12.57
C ARG A 75 -18.06 -9.59 -11.87
N SER A 76 -17.76 -10.65 -12.62
CA SER A 76 -17.25 -11.92 -12.10
C SER A 76 -16.00 -12.36 -12.87
N VAL A 77 -14.84 -11.82 -12.48
CA VAL A 77 -13.56 -12.10 -13.15
C VAL A 77 -13.05 -13.49 -12.78
N PRO A 78 -12.74 -14.38 -13.75
CA PRO A 78 -12.14 -15.67 -13.47
C PRO A 78 -10.79 -15.53 -12.75
N ARG A 79 -10.50 -16.44 -11.81
CA ARG A 79 -9.27 -16.43 -11.00
C ARG A 79 -8.00 -16.24 -11.84
N GLN A 80 -7.90 -16.94 -12.97
CA GLN A 80 -6.73 -16.85 -13.86
C GLN A 80 -6.57 -15.45 -14.47
N GLN A 81 -7.66 -14.85 -14.95
CA GLN A 81 -7.63 -13.50 -15.53
C GLN A 81 -7.29 -12.44 -14.47
N LEU A 82 -7.76 -12.62 -13.24
CA LEU A 82 -7.39 -11.76 -12.12
C LEU A 82 -5.90 -11.89 -11.76
N GLN A 83 -5.35 -13.11 -11.83
CA GLN A 83 -3.93 -13.35 -11.61
C GLN A 83 -3.07 -12.69 -12.70
N GLU A 84 -3.45 -12.84 -13.96
CA GLU A 84 -2.78 -12.18 -15.10
C GLU A 84 -2.83 -10.65 -14.95
N PHE A 85 -3.98 -10.10 -14.52
CA PHE A 85 -4.12 -8.68 -14.22
C PHE A 85 -3.15 -8.20 -13.14
N VAL A 86 -3.04 -8.94 -12.03
CA VAL A 86 -2.09 -8.59 -10.94
C VAL A 86 -0.65 -8.64 -11.44
N GLN A 87 -0.28 -9.70 -12.17
CA GLN A 87 1.08 -9.85 -12.74
C GLN A 87 1.45 -8.74 -13.73
N GLN A 88 0.46 -8.18 -14.44
CA GLN A 88 0.70 -7.11 -15.40
C GLN A 88 0.90 -5.73 -14.74
N HIS A 89 0.23 -5.47 -13.61
CA HIS A 89 0.13 -4.13 -13.04
C HIS A 89 0.85 -3.94 -11.70
N PHE A 90 1.32 -5.03 -11.08
CA PHE A 90 2.01 -5.03 -9.80
C PHE A 90 3.37 -5.70 -9.92
N GLN A 91 4.33 -5.28 -9.09
CA GLN A 91 5.64 -5.89 -9.00
C GLN A 91 5.65 -6.97 -7.93
N ASP A 92 6.54 -7.95 -8.08
CA ASP A 92 6.76 -8.96 -7.05
C ASP A 92 7.21 -8.33 -5.72
N VAL A 93 6.77 -8.94 -4.62
CA VAL A 93 7.10 -8.49 -3.26
C VAL A 93 8.60 -8.48 -3.04
N GLY A 94 9.09 -7.42 -2.39
CA GLY A 94 10.50 -7.31 -2.00
C GLY A 94 11.42 -6.69 -3.05
N LEU A 95 10.91 -6.33 -4.24
CA LEU A 95 11.69 -5.59 -5.24
C LEU A 95 11.86 -4.09 -4.89
N GLU A 96 11.13 -3.58 -3.90
CA GLU A 96 11.13 -2.16 -3.55
C GLU A 96 12.24 -1.76 -2.56
N LEU A 97 12.87 -2.73 -1.87
CA LEU A 97 13.81 -2.49 -0.78
C LEU A 97 15.17 -3.14 -1.04
N GLU A 98 16.25 -2.36 -0.96
CA GLU A 98 17.62 -2.86 -0.96
C GLU A 98 18.21 -2.94 0.45
N PRO A 99 19.07 -3.94 0.75
CA PRO A 99 19.85 -3.95 1.99
C PRO A 99 20.63 -2.66 2.14
N TRP A 100 20.53 -2.02 3.31
CA TRP A 100 21.15 -0.72 3.54
C TRP A 100 21.75 -0.63 4.93
N THR A 101 23.01 -0.22 4.99
CA THR A 101 23.68 0.16 6.23
C THR A 101 23.80 1.68 6.28
N PRO A 102 23.24 2.36 7.30
CA PRO A 102 23.42 3.79 7.50
C PRO A 102 24.90 4.18 7.59
N GLY A 103 25.28 5.32 6.99
CA GLY A 103 26.68 5.76 6.95
C GLY A 103 27.26 6.13 8.31
N ASP A 104 26.40 6.47 9.27
CA ASP A 104 26.74 6.77 10.66
C ASP A 104 26.66 5.55 11.58
N TRP A 105 26.28 4.37 11.05
CA TRP A 105 26.25 3.14 11.82
C TRP A 105 27.64 2.78 12.34
N LYS A 106 27.73 2.43 13.61
CA LYS A 106 28.97 2.00 14.26
C LYS A 106 28.75 0.68 14.95
N GLU A 107 29.70 -0.22 14.83
CA GLU A 107 29.67 -1.53 15.48
C GLU A 107 29.59 -1.41 17.01
N SER A 108 30.34 -0.47 17.60
CA SER A 108 30.28 -0.15 19.03
C SER A 108 29.99 1.34 19.23
N PRO A 109 28.70 1.73 19.28
CA PRO A 109 28.31 3.11 19.57
C PRO A 109 28.74 3.51 20.99
N LYS A 110 29.38 4.68 21.13
CA LYS A 110 29.92 5.16 22.41
C LYS A 110 28.87 5.24 23.54
N PHE A 111 27.60 5.42 23.21
CA PHE A 111 26.54 5.52 24.22
C PHE A 111 26.28 4.20 24.95
N LEU A 112 26.61 3.04 24.34
CA LEU A 112 26.46 1.73 24.99
C LEU A 112 27.36 1.58 26.21
N GLN A 113 28.48 2.31 26.26
CA GLN A 113 29.36 2.34 27.43
C GLN A 113 28.69 2.93 28.69
N LYS A 114 27.59 3.67 28.51
CA LYS A 114 26.80 4.23 29.63
C LYS A 114 25.89 3.19 30.29
N ILE A 115 25.71 2.01 29.69
CA ILE A 115 24.91 0.92 30.25
C ILE A 115 25.75 0.21 31.31
N SER A 116 25.42 0.39 32.59
CA SER A 116 26.21 -0.16 33.72
C SER A 116 26.19 -1.69 33.77
N ASP A 117 25.04 -2.30 33.50
CA ASP A 117 24.88 -3.76 33.51
C ASP A 117 25.56 -4.39 32.29
N ALA A 118 26.48 -5.33 32.54
CA ALA A 118 27.25 -5.97 31.49
C ALA A 118 26.40 -6.81 30.53
N LYS A 119 25.35 -7.48 31.02
CA LYS A 119 24.46 -8.30 30.18
C LYS A 119 23.62 -7.42 29.28
N LEU A 120 23.08 -6.32 29.81
CA LEU A 120 22.32 -5.36 29.01
C LEU A 120 23.19 -4.66 27.95
N ARG A 121 24.46 -4.42 28.26
CA ARG A 121 25.41 -3.86 27.29
C ARG A 121 25.65 -4.82 26.12
N VAL A 122 25.94 -6.09 26.42
CA VAL A 122 26.11 -7.13 25.39
C VAL A 122 24.85 -7.27 24.54
N TRP A 123 23.67 -7.34 25.18
CA TRP A 123 22.40 -7.39 24.46
C TRP A 123 22.19 -6.19 23.54
N ALA A 124 22.55 -4.98 23.97
CA ALA A 124 22.42 -3.78 23.15
C ALA A 124 23.41 -3.78 21.97
N GLU A 125 24.60 -4.35 22.13
CA GLU A 125 25.56 -4.58 21.04
C GLU A 125 25.00 -5.59 20.02
N GLU A 126 24.40 -6.69 20.48
CA GLU A 126 23.73 -7.68 19.62
C GLU A 126 22.54 -7.05 18.86
N LEU A 127 21.73 -6.24 19.55
CA LEU A 127 20.60 -5.53 18.94
C LEU A 127 21.08 -4.58 17.82
N ASN A 128 22.17 -3.86 18.04
CA ASN A 128 22.76 -2.97 17.03
C ASN A 128 23.18 -3.73 15.76
N GLN A 129 23.67 -4.98 15.90
CA GLN A 129 23.99 -5.85 14.77
C GLN A 129 22.75 -6.37 14.05
N ILE A 130 21.66 -6.62 14.78
CA ILE A 130 20.37 -6.99 14.17
C ILE A 130 19.82 -5.82 13.34
N TRP A 131 19.84 -4.60 13.88
CA TRP A 131 19.36 -3.42 13.16
C TRP A 131 20.15 -3.13 11.88
N LYS A 132 21.46 -3.40 11.87
CA LYS A 132 22.26 -3.35 10.63
C LYS A 132 21.74 -4.30 9.56
N LYS A 133 21.35 -5.52 9.93
CA LYS A 133 20.82 -6.54 9.00
C LYS A 133 19.41 -6.22 8.53
N LEU A 134 18.60 -5.59 9.38
CA LEU A 134 17.22 -5.22 9.07
C LEU A 134 17.10 -3.89 8.33
N GLY A 135 18.17 -3.08 8.33
CA GLY A 135 18.24 -1.82 7.60
C GLY A 135 17.99 -2.03 6.10
N LYS A 136 17.01 -1.31 5.58
CA LYS A 136 16.62 -1.33 4.17
C LYS A 136 16.43 0.10 3.67
N LYS A 137 16.74 0.35 2.40
CA LYS A 137 16.46 1.62 1.72
C LYS A 137 15.47 1.38 0.60
N GLY A 138 14.51 2.29 0.46
CA GLY A 138 13.57 2.27 -0.66
C GLY A 138 14.29 2.60 -1.97
N LEU A 139 14.09 1.76 -2.99
CA LEU A 139 14.48 2.04 -4.35
C LEU A 139 13.46 3.03 -4.92
N LEU A 140 13.83 4.31 -5.00
CA LEU A 140 13.03 5.28 -5.73
C LEU A 140 13.06 4.88 -7.20
N LEU A 141 11.97 4.31 -7.71
CA LEU A 141 11.77 4.12 -9.15
C LEU A 141 11.78 5.52 -9.79
N GLY A 142 12.91 5.83 -10.43
CA GLY A 142 13.20 7.15 -10.96
C GLY A 142 12.11 7.61 -11.93
N HIS A 143 11.34 8.61 -11.51
CA HIS A 143 10.98 9.67 -12.44
C HIS A 143 12.25 10.52 -12.61
N GLY A 144 12.78 10.53 -13.84
CA GLY A 144 13.97 11.29 -14.18
C GLY A 144 13.87 12.74 -13.71
N GLY A 145 14.71 13.10 -12.75
CA GLY A 145 14.81 14.44 -12.20
C GLY A 145 16.06 14.51 -11.36
N SER A 146 17.16 14.91 -11.99
CA SER A 146 18.44 15.20 -11.33
C SER A 146 18.22 16.21 -10.20
N ALA A 147 18.26 15.75 -8.95
CA ALA A 147 18.52 16.63 -7.82
C ALA A 147 20.03 16.66 -7.62
N SER A 148 20.69 17.60 -8.32
CA SER A 148 22.02 18.04 -7.90
C SER A 148 21.87 18.80 -6.58
N LEU A 149 22.77 18.47 -5.64
CA LEU A 149 22.98 19.16 -4.37
C LEU A 149 23.31 20.65 -4.57
#